data_AF-A0A5A9DT86-F1
#
_entry.id   AF-A0A5A9DT86-F1
#
_cell.length_a   1.000
_cell.length_b   1.000
_cell.length_c   1.000
_cell.angle_alpha   90.00
_cell.angle_beta   90.00
_cell.angle_gamma   90.00
#
_symmetry.space_group_name_H-M   'P 1'
#
loop_
_entity.id
_entity.type
_entity.pdbx_description
1 polymer ?
#
loop_
_entity_poly.entity_id
_entity_poly.type
_entity_poly.pdbx_seq_one_letter_code
_entity_poly.pdbx_strand_id
1 'polypeptide(L)'
;MINPINVYNPAAFKKQFEPLKLDLQYFAEPNEPPADPPNPDDPPKDPPEKIELSSEELQKKIEAESDRKLAKALEKKQKEWESQLDQRIADAKKDAEQYAKMTQKEREDAEYKKRLEALDKRERELNTKQLRSEVETDLKNEGLPAAFADSLIKLEDNEKIKEAVTSIKKEFDAAVNNVVKEKLRQDPPETGGSKLNISSHTTKAEMARKNRIIK
;
A
#
# COMPACT_ATOMS: atom_id res chain seq x y z
N MET A 1 6.09 34.28 -4.04
CA MET A 1 5.37 34.59 -5.29
C MET A 1 4.41 33.45 -5.56
N ILE A 2 3.11 33.66 -5.31
CA ILE A 2 2.02 32.78 -5.75
C ILE A 2 0.87 33.72 -6.13
N ASN A 3 0.46 33.69 -7.39
CA ASN A 3 -0.57 34.56 -7.94
C ASN A 3 -1.96 34.15 -7.44
N PRO A 4 -2.86 35.09 -7.09
CA PRO A 4 -4.24 34.74 -6.77
C PRO A 4 -5.00 34.34 -8.03
N ILE A 5 -5.74 33.24 -7.93
CA ILE A 5 -6.62 32.72 -8.97
C ILE A 5 -7.78 33.71 -9.18
N ASN A 6 -7.84 34.32 -10.36
CA ASN A 6 -8.95 35.17 -10.77
C ASN A 6 -10.13 34.29 -11.19
N VAL A 7 -11.17 34.22 -10.35
CA VAL A 7 -12.38 33.41 -10.59
C VAL A 7 -13.47 34.20 -11.35
N TYR A 8 -13.17 35.38 -11.89
CA TYR A 8 -14.16 36.16 -12.63
C TYR A 8 -14.07 35.90 -14.14
N ASN A 9 -14.78 34.86 -14.60
CA ASN A 9 -15.08 34.67 -16.03
C ASN A 9 -16.51 35.21 -16.32
N PRO A 10 -16.65 36.42 -16.90
CA PRO A 10 -17.95 37.04 -17.14
C PRO A 10 -18.76 36.36 -18.27
N ALA A 11 -18.19 35.38 -18.98
CA ALA A 11 -18.89 34.67 -20.06
C ALA A 11 -19.85 33.57 -19.56
N ALA A 12 -19.73 33.10 -18.31
CA ALA A 12 -20.58 32.04 -17.77
C ALA A 12 -21.97 32.52 -17.28
N PHE A 13 -22.15 33.82 -17.08
CA PHE A 13 -23.37 34.38 -16.47
C PHE A 13 -24.45 34.87 -17.45
N LYS A 14 -24.27 34.67 -18.77
CA LYS A 14 -25.21 35.17 -19.78
C LYS A 14 -26.24 34.16 -20.30
N LYS A 15 -26.33 32.94 -19.75
CA LYS A 15 -27.13 31.87 -20.36
C LYS A 15 -28.39 31.40 -19.61
N GLN A 16 -28.90 32.11 -18.60
CA GLN A 16 -30.06 31.59 -17.84
C GLN A 16 -31.09 32.63 -17.33
N PHE A 17 -31.24 33.77 -18.00
CA PHE A 17 -32.43 34.62 -17.80
C PHE A 17 -33.12 34.84 -19.14
N GLU A 18 -33.82 33.81 -19.62
CA GLU A 18 -34.90 34.02 -20.58
C GLU A 18 -36.11 34.59 -19.82
N PRO A 19 -36.78 35.64 -20.32
CA PRO A 19 -37.99 36.14 -19.69
C PRO A 19 -39.06 35.04 -19.75
N LEU A 20 -39.61 34.67 -18.58
CA LEU A 20 -40.74 33.76 -18.46
C LEU A 20 -41.88 34.25 -19.37
N LYS A 21 -42.23 33.46 -20.39
CA LYS A 21 -43.43 33.69 -21.20
C LYS A 21 -44.63 33.37 -20.31
N LEU A 22 -45.30 34.42 -19.85
CA LEU A 22 -46.55 34.31 -19.09
C LEU A 22 -47.68 34.02 -20.08
N ASP A 23 -48.30 32.84 -20.01
CA ASP A 23 -49.50 32.51 -20.77
C ASP A 23 -50.72 33.21 -20.15
N LEU A 24 -50.92 34.47 -20.53
CA LEU A 24 -52.03 35.32 -20.08
C LEU A 24 -53.41 34.79 -20.51
N GLN A 25 -53.47 33.75 -21.35
CA GLN A 25 -54.71 33.14 -21.84
C GLN A 25 -55.47 32.35 -20.75
N TYR A 26 -54.82 32.01 -19.63
CA TYR A 26 -55.50 31.39 -18.48
C TYR A 26 -56.05 32.41 -17.46
N PHE A 27 -55.76 33.70 -17.64
CA PHE A 27 -56.32 34.80 -16.84
C PHE A 27 -57.47 35.52 -17.54
N ALA A 28 -57.69 35.27 -18.83
CA ALA A 28 -58.90 35.65 -19.53
C ALA A 28 -59.87 34.47 -19.46
N GLU A 29 -60.97 34.63 -18.71
CA GLU A 29 -62.06 33.66 -18.65
C GLU A 29 -62.54 33.32 -20.08
N PRO A 30 -62.85 32.05 -20.38
CA PRO A 30 -63.27 31.65 -21.71
C PRO A 30 -64.72 32.06 -21.94
N ASN A 31 -64.94 32.92 -22.93
CA ASN A 31 -66.20 33.08 -23.67
C ASN A 31 -67.50 32.94 -22.85
N GLU A 32 -67.97 34.04 -22.28
CA GLU A 32 -69.42 34.23 -22.21
C GLU A 32 -69.94 34.47 -23.65
N PRO A 33 -71.01 33.78 -24.07
CA PRO A 33 -71.65 34.05 -25.36
C PRO A 33 -72.24 35.48 -25.35
N PRO A 34 -72.40 36.12 -26.52
CA PRO A 34 -73.01 37.46 -26.58
C PRO A 34 -74.41 37.38 -25.97
N ALA A 35 -74.65 38.17 -24.94
CA ALA A 35 -75.97 38.33 -24.37
C ALA A 35 -76.92 38.93 -25.43
N ASP A 36 -78.02 38.23 -25.69
CA ASP A 36 -79.16 38.78 -26.43
C ASP A 36 -79.68 40.06 -25.76
N PRO A 37 -80.27 41.00 -26.50
CA PRO A 37 -80.83 42.23 -25.92
C PRO A 37 -81.89 41.89 -24.86
N PRO A 38 -82.00 42.69 -23.79
CA PRO A 38 -82.82 42.36 -22.63
C PRO A 38 -84.31 42.31 -23.01
N ASN A 39 -84.97 41.20 -22.65
CA ASN A 39 -86.42 41.09 -22.69
C ASN A 39 -87.00 41.77 -21.42
N PRO A 40 -88.07 42.58 -21.49
CA PRO A 40 -88.47 43.47 -20.38
C PRO A 40 -89.18 42.80 -19.18
N ASP A 41 -89.32 41.48 -19.13
CA ASP A 41 -90.30 40.81 -18.26
C ASP A 41 -89.72 39.75 -17.29
N ASP A 42 -88.56 39.98 -16.67
CA ASP A 42 -88.10 39.16 -15.53
C ASP A 42 -88.12 39.93 -14.19
N PRO A 43 -88.64 39.33 -13.09
CA PRO A 43 -88.87 40.01 -11.82
C PRO A 43 -87.56 40.24 -11.03
N PRO A 44 -87.52 41.22 -10.10
CA PRO A 44 -86.29 41.65 -9.45
C PRO A 44 -85.71 40.57 -8.52
N LYS A 45 -84.41 40.33 -8.66
CA LYS A 45 -83.61 39.51 -7.73
C LYS A 45 -83.30 40.33 -6.47
N ASP A 46 -83.54 39.76 -5.29
CA ASP A 46 -83.34 40.40 -3.99
C ASP A 46 -81.92 40.97 -3.81
N PRO A 47 -81.76 42.12 -3.13
CA PRO A 47 -80.47 42.77 -2.93
C PRO A 47 -79.59 42.01 -1.92
N PRO A 48 -78.25 41.98 -2.10
CA PRO A 48 -77.35 41.37 -1.13
C PRO A 48 -77.34 42.19 0.17
N GLU A 49 -77.62 41.53 1.29
CA GLU A 49 -77.54 42.11 2.63
C GLU A 49 -76.15 42.68 2.90
N LYS A 50 -76.06 44.01 3.01
CA LYS A 50 -74.87 44.70 3.53
C LYS A 50 -74.83 44.53 5.05
N ILE A 51 -73.87 43.74 5.52
CA ILE A 51 -73.52 43.66 6.94
C ILE A 51 -72.64 44.88 7.28
N GLU A 52 -73.21 45.87 7.96
CA GLU A 52 -72.45 47.00 8.51
C GLU A 52 -71.81 46.60 9.85
N LEU A 53 -70.59 46.04 9.80
CA LEU A 53 -69.74 45.92 11.00
C LEU A 53 -69.02 47.25 11.26
N SER A 54 -68.97 47.67 12.53
CA SER A 54 -68.17 48.83 12.98
C SER A 54 -66.68 48.64 12.68
N SER A 55 -65.98 49.71 12.26
CA SER A 55 -64.55 49.72 11.92
C SER A 55 -63.65 49.12 13.02
N GLU A 56 -64.03 49.26 14.29
CA GLU A 56 -63.29 48.73 15.43
C GLU A 56 -63.39 47.20 15.56
N GLU A 57 -64.54 46.62 15.26
CA GLU A 57 -64.73 45.16 15.32
C GLU A 57 -64.03 44.44 14.17
N LEU A 58 -63.94 45.10 13.00
CA LEU A 58 -63.15 44.64 11.86
C LEU A 58 -61.65 44.62 12.19
N GLN A 59 -61.13 45.69 12.81
CA GLN A 59 -59.73 45.76 13.21
C GLN A 59 -59.36 44.68 14.24
N LYS A 60 -60.18 44.48 15.28
CA LYS A 60 -59.96 43.40 16.26
C LYS A 60 -59.96 42.00 15.63
N LYS A 61 -60.84 41.73 14.66
CA LYS A 61 -60.86 40.44 13.95
C LYS A 61 -59.63 40.26 13.06
N ILE A 62 -59.15 41.32 12.42
CA ILE A 62 -57.93 41.29 11.60
C ILE A 62 -56.70 41.04 12.48
N GLU A 63 -56.58 41.74 13.61
CA GLU A 63 -55.51 41.55 14.58
C GLU A 63 -55.51 40.11 15.12
N ALA A 64 -56.67 39.60 15.56
CA ALA A 64 -56.79 38.23 16.04
C ALA A 64 -56.45 37.16 14.97
N GLU A 65 -56.83 37.39 13.70
CA GLU A 65 -56.40 36.52 12.60
C GLU A 65 -54.89 36.60 12.34
N SER A 66 -54.32 37.80 12.42
CA SER A 66 -52.90 38.05 12.17
C SER A 66 -52.02 37.41 13.26
N ASP A 67 -52.39 37.55 14.54
CA ASP A 67 -51.71 36.90 15.67
C ASP A 67 -51.77 35.38 15.54
N ARG A 68 -52.93 34.84 15.12
CA ARG A 68 -53.10 33.40 14.92
C ARG A 68 -52.25 32.88 13.76
N LYS A 69 -52.08 33.66 12.69
CA LYS A 69 -51.18 33.35 11.58
C LYS A 69 -49.72 33.47 12.00
N LEU A 70 -49.37 34.48 12.80
CA LEU A 70 -48.02 34.69 13.32
C LEU A 70 -47.58 33.57 14.27
N ALA A 71 -48.45 33.18 15.20
CA ALA A 71 -48.21 32.07 16.13
C ALA A 71 -47.98 30.75 15.38
N LYS A 72 -48.82 30.46 14.37
CA LYS A 72 -48.63 29.28 13.50
C LYS A 72 -47.33 29.35 12.69
N ALA A 73 -46.93 30.53 12.23
CA ALA A 73 -45.68 30.71 11.52
C ALA A 73 -44.46 30.51 12.44
N LEU A 74 -44.51 31.03 13.67
CA LEU A 74 -43.49 30.84 14.70
C LEU A 74 -43.38 29.38 15.11
N GLU A 75 -44.49 28.70 15.37
CA GLU A 75 -44.51 27.27 15.72
C GLU A 75 -43.91 26.43 14.59
N LYS A 76 -44.28 26.72 13.33
CA LYS A 76 -43.68 26.05 12.17
C LYS A 76 -42.18 26.29 12.07
N LYS A 77 -41.73 27.53 12.29
CA LYS A 77 -40.31 27.90 12.28
C LYS A 77 -39.54 27.26 13.42
N GLN A 78 -40.13 27.16 14.60
CA GLN A 78 -39.53 26.51 15.76
C GLN A 78 -39.37 25.02 15.54
N LYS A 79 -40.40 24.34 15.01
CA LYS A 79 -40.33 22.93 14.63
C LYS A 79 -39.29 22.66 13.53
N GLU A 80 -39.20 23.55 12.55
CA GLU A 80 -38.20 23.46 11.48
C GLU A 80 -36.78 23.70 12.00
N TRP A 81 -36.62 24.61 12.97
CA TRP A 81 -35.36 24.83 13.68
C TRP A 81 -34.95 23.61 14.51
N GLU A 82 -35.85 23.05 15.31
CA GLU A 82 -35.61 21.85 16.12
C GLU A 82 -35.19 20.68 15.24
N SER A 83 -35.92 20.44 14.15
CA SER A 83 -35.57 19.40 13.18
C SER A 83 -34.18 19.61 12.55
N GLN A 84 -33.81 20.85 12.24
CA GLN A 84 -32.48 21.17 11.71
C GLN A 84 -31.37 20.95 12.76
N LEU A 85 -31.65 21.25 14.03
CA LEU A 85 -30.70 21.01 15.12
C LEU A 85 -30.49 19.52 15.35
N ASP A 86 -31.56 18.74 15.36
CA ASP A 86 -31.49 17.29 15.52
C ASP A 86 -30.71 16.65 14.36
N GLN A 87 -30.94 17.11 13.12
CA GLN A 87 -30.16 16.69 11.96
C GLN A 87 -28.68 17.03 12.12
N ARG A 88 -28.34 18.27 12.51
CA ARG A 88 -26.94 18.66 12.73
C ARG A 88 -26.26 17.87 13.85
N ILE A 89 -26.99 17.55 14.91
CA ILE A 89 -26.47 16.72 16.01
C ILE A 89 -26.24 15.29 15.53
N ALA A 90 -27.16 14.73 14.74
CA ALA A 90 -27.03 13.39 14.18
C ALA A 90 -25.84 13.30 13.21
N ASP A 91 -25.70 14.29 12.32
CA ASP A 91 -24.58 14.37 11.37
C ASP A 91 -23.24 14.54 12.11
N ALA A 92 -23.16 15.43 13.11
CA ALA A 92 -21.96 15.61 13.91
C ALA A 92 -21.55 14.33 14.66
N LYS A 93 -22.51 13.56 15.19
CA LYS A 93 -22.24 12.26 15.82
C LYS A 93 -21.72 11.25 14.81
N LYS A 94 -22.35 11.17 13.64
CA LYS A 94 -21.92 10.26 12.57
C LYS A 94 -20.51 10.58 12.09
N ASP A 95 -20.19 11.85 11.89
CA ASP A 95 -18.85 12.28 11.47
C ASP A 95 -17.80 11.98 12.56
N ALA A 96 -18.12 12.22 13.82
CA ALA A 96 -17.24 11.87 14.94
C ALA A 96 -17.00 10.37 15.04
N GLU A 97 -18.04 9.54 14.85
CA GLU A 97 -17.91 8.08 14.83
C GLU A 97 -17.08 7.59 13.64
N GLN A 98 -17.26 8.17 12.46
CA GLN A 98 -16.46 7.84 11.27
C GLN A 98 -14.99 8.21 11.48
N TYR A 99 -14.71 9.39 12.06
CA TYR A 99 -13.36 9.81 12.38
C TYR A 99 -12.71 8.91 13.45
N ALA A 100 -13.45 8.56 14.51
CA ALA A 100 -12.98 7.63 15.54
C ALA A 100 -12.69 6.23 14.95
N LYS A 101 -13.57 5.72 14.08
CA LYS A 101 -13.36 4.45 13.38
C LYS A 101 -12.14 4.49 12.46
N MET A 102 -11.94 5.59 11.73
CA MET A 102 -10.79 5.78 10.85
C MET A 102 -9.48 5.79 11.65
N THR A 103 -9.40 6.57 12.73
CA THR A 103 -8.22 6.62 13.59
C THR A 103 -7.93 5.29 14.30
N GLN A 104 -8.96 4.54 14.70
CA GLN A 104 -8.77 3.21 15.27
C GLN A 104 -8.24 2.22 14.23
N LYS A 105 -8.83 2.20 13.03
CA LYS A 105 -8.39 1.32 11.94
C LYS A 105 -6.95 1.62 11.51
N GLU A 106 -6.57 2.88 11.38
CA GLU A 106 -5.20 3.27 11.06
C GLU A 106 -4.20 2.81 12.12
N ARG A 107 -4.57 2.86 13.41
CA ARG A 107 -3.73 2.32 14.49
C ARG A 107 -3.61 0.81 14.40
N GLU A 108 -4.71 0.10 14.17
CA GLU A 108 -4.73 -1.36 14.01
C GLU A 108 -3.88 -1.79 12.80
N ASP A 109 -4.01 -1.11 11.66
CA ASP A 109 -3.21 -1.37 10.46
C ASP A 109 -1.71 -1.10 10.70
N ALA A 110 -1.37 -0.02 11.42
CA ALA A 110 0.02 0.27 11.77
C ALA A 110 0.61 -0.76 12.74
N GLU A 111 -0.16 -1.21 13.73
CA GLU A 111 0.25 -2.27 14.66
C GLU A 111 0.39 -3.61 13.95
N TYR A 112 -0.55 -3.94 13.05
CA TYR A 112 -0.50 -5.14 12.22
C TYR A 112 0.73 -5.13 11.32
N LYS A 113 1.01 -4.01 10.64
CA LYS A 113 2.20 -3.87 9.80
C LYS A 113 3.49 -4.02 10.60
N LYS A 114 3.60 -3.39 11.77
CA LYS A 114 4.75 -3.58 12.68
C LYS A 114 4.91 -5.03 13.09
N ARG A 115 3.81 -5.72 13.40
CA ARG A 115 3.83 -7.14 13.75
C ARG A 115 4.28 -8.00 12.58
N LEU A 116 3.81 -7.71 11.37
CA LEU A 116 4.21 -8.41 10.16
C LEU A 116 5.70 -8.22 9.86
N GLU A 117 6.21 -7.00 9.95
CA GLU A 117 7.64 -6.70 9.79
C GLU A 117 8.49 -7.40 10.86
N ALA A 118 8.03 -7.46 12.11
CA ALA A 118 8.71 -8.19 13.17
C ALA A 118 8.73 -9.71 12.92
N LEU A 119 7.66 -10.26 12.36
CA LEU A 119 7.58 -11.67 11.98
C LEU A 119 8.49 -11.99 10.80
N ASP A 120 8.45 -11.18 9.73
CA ASP A 120 9.30 -11.34 8.54
C ASP A 120 10.79 -11.24 8.92
N LYS A 121 11.16 -10.28 9.78
CA LYS A 121 12.53 -10.19 10.30
C LYS A 121 12.92 -11.46 11.05
N ARG A 122 12.06 -11.97 11.93
CA ARG A 122 12.32 -13.20 12.70
C ARG A 122 12.41 -14.42 11.78
N GLU A 123 11.58 -14.49 10.76
CA GLU A 123 11.61 -15.57 9.77
C GLU A 123 12.91 -15.56 8.97
N ARG A 124 13.35 -14.38 8.50
CA ARG A 124 14.65 -14.23 7.83
C ARG A 124 15.82 -14.60 8.73
N GLU A 125 15.80 -14.16 9.99
CA GLU A 125 16.84 -14.53 10.96
C GLU A 125 16.87 -16.05 11.22
N LEU A 126 15.71 -16.70 11.30
CA LEU A 126 15.65 -18.15 11.46
C LEU A 126 16.10 -18.89 10.21
N ASN A 127 15.67 -18.45 9.03
CA ASN A 127 16.07 -19.05 7.75
C ASN A 127 17.58 -18.92 7.53
N THR A 128 18.16 -17.73 7.75
CA THR A 128 19.61 -17.52 7.65
C THR A 128 20.38 -18.35 8.67
N LYS A 129 19.87 -18.50 9.89
CA LYS A 129 20.48 -19.37 10.91
C LYS A 129 20.39 -20.86 10.53
N GLN A 130 19.27 -21.29 9.97
CA GLN A 130 19.11 -22.66 9.50
C GLN A 130 20.06 -22.95 8.34
N LEU A 131 20.06 -22.09 7.31
CA LEU A 131 20.99 -22.18 6.19
C LEU A 131 22.44 -22.20 6.68
N ARG A 132 22.79 -21.34 7.65
CA ARG A 132 24.12 -21.36 8.27
C ARG A 132 24.48 -22.72 8.86
N SER A 133 23.58 -23.31 9.64
CA SER A 133 23.82 -24.61 10.27
C SER A 133 23.99 -25.73 9.25
N GLU A 134 23.21 -25.70 8.17
CA GLU A 134 23.32 -26.66 7.06
C GLU A 134 24.68 -26.52 6.37
N VAL A 135 25.05 -25.29 5.99
CA VAL A 135 26.33 -25.00 5.33
C VAL A 135 27.53 -25.34 6.23
N GLU A 136 27.48 -25.03 7.53
CA GLU A 136 28.53 -25.42 8.48
C GLU A 136 28.66 -26.94 8.60
N THR A 137 27.55 -27.67 8.49
CA THR A 137 27.55 -29.14 8.52
C THR A 137 28.16 -29.70 7.24
N ASP A 138 27.77 -29.17 6.08
CA ASP A 138 28.30 -29.58 4.78
C ASP A 138 29.80 -29.29 4.68
N LEU A 139 30.25 -28.10 5.10
CA LEU A 139 31.68 -27.77 5.15
C LEU A 139 32.46 -28.73 6.03
N LYS A 140 31.94 -29.07 7.22
CA LYS A 140 32.60 -30.03 8.12
C LYS A 140 32.67 -31.43 7.50
N ASN A 141 31.60 -31.89 6.84
CA ASN A 141 31.56 -33.18 6.15
C ASN A 141 32.60 -33.22 5.01
N GLU A 142 32.78 -32.11 4.32
CA GLU A 142 33.74 -31.96 3.23
C GLU A 142 35.18 -31.69 3.72
N GLY A 143 35.40 -31.54 5.04
CA GLY A 143 36.72 -31.29 5.65
C GLY A 143 37.20 -29.84 5.57
N LEU A 144 36.30 -28.91 5.25
CA LEU A 144 36.58 -27.48 5.12
C LEU A 144 36.29 -26.71 6.43
N PRO A 145 37.04 -25.63 6.72
CA PRO A 145 36.79 -24.77 7.86
C PRO A 145 35.38 -24.14 7.88
N ALA A 146 34.71 -24.21 9.04
CA ALA A 146 33.39 -23.59 9.26
C ALA A 146 33.39 -22.05 9.09
N ALA A 147 34.56 -21.41 9.14
CA ALA A 147 34.72 -19.98 8.88
C ALA A 147 34.28 -19.57 7.46
N PHE A 148 34.27 -20.51 6.50
CA PHE A 148 33.77 -20.25 5.15
C PHE A 148 32.24 -20.11 5.09
N ALA A 149 31.50 -20.63 6.09
CA ALA A 149 30.04 -20.58 6.10
C ALA A 149 29.51 -19.15 6.00
N ASP A 150 30.03 -18.22 6.83
CA ASP A 150 29.60 -16.81 6.83
C ASP A 150 29.84 -16.09 5.50
N SER A 151 30.80 -16.55 4.70
CA SER A 151 31.04 -16.02 3.34
C SER A 151 30.12 -16.65 2.30
N LEU A 152 29.81 -17.94 2.44
CA LEU A 152 28.98 -18.70 1.50
C LEU A 152 27.48 -18.39 1.66
N ILE A 153 26.99 -18.18 2.88
CA ILE A 153 25.57 -17.86 3.16
C ILE A 153 25.12 -16.56 2.47
N LYS A 154 26.04 -15.66 2.12
CA LYS A 154 25.76 -14.43 1.35
C LYS A 154 25.29 -14.70 -0.08
N LEU A 155 25.48 -15.91 -0.59
CA LEU A 155 24.99 -16.32 -1.91
C LEU A 155 23.48 -16.57 -1.90
N GLU A 156 22.84 -16.65 -0.72
CA GLU A 156 21.39 -16.85 -0.46
C GLU A 156 20.77 -18.06 -1.20
N ASP A 157 21.58 -18.90 -1.82
CA ASP A 157 21.17 -19.98 -2.71
C ASP A 157 21.98 -21.25 -2.36
N ASN A 158 21.27 -22.27 -1.89
CA ASN A 158 21.87 -23.52 -1.41
C ASN A 158 22.67 -24.24 -2.51
N GLU A 159 22.19 -24.22 -3.76
CA GLU A 159 22.87 -24.91 -4.86
C GLU A 159 24.19 -24.21 -5.23
N LYS A 160 24.19 -22.88 -5.27
CA LYS A 160 25.43 -22.11 -5.47
C LYS A 160 26.42 -22.30 -4.33
N ILE A 161 25.93 -22.47 -3.11
CA ILE A 161 26.79 -22.75 -1.95
C ILE A 161 27.46 -24.11 -2.13
N LYS A 162 26.74 -25.17 -2.51
CA LYS A 162 27.33 -26.49 -2.78
C LYS A 162 28.35 -26.46 -3.91
N GLU A 163 28.06 -25.76 -5.00
CA GLU A 163 29.01 -25.57 -6.11
C GLU A 163 30.29 -24.85 -5.63
N ALA A 164 30.14 -23.79 -4.84
CA ALA A 164 31.28 -23.09 -4.27
C ALA A 164 32.09 -23.99 -3.30
N VAL A 165 31.42 -24.76 -2.45
CA VAL A 165 32.07 -25.71 -1.52
C VAL A 165 32.89 -26.75 -2.29
N THR A 166 32.32 -27.37 -3.31
CA THR A 166 33.02 -28.37 -4.13
C THR A 166 34.19 -27.78 -4.91
N SER A 167 34.05 -26.57 -5.46
CA SER A 167 35.16 -25.87 -6.13
C SER A 167 36.30 -25.54 -5.17
N ILE A 168 35.98 -24.98 -4.01
CA ILE A 168 36.97 -24.65 -2.97
C ILE A 168 37.68 -25.91 -2.50
N LYS A 169 36.95 -27.01 -2.25
CA LYS A 169 37.54 -28.29 -1.84
C LYS A 169 38.58 -28.77 -2.85
N LYS A 170 38.23 -28.77 -4.13
CA LYS A 170 39.12 -29.23 -5.20
C LYS A 170 40.42 -28.44 -5.25
N GLU A 171 40.33 -27.11 -5.20
CA GLU A 171 41.51 -26.23 -5.23
C GLU A 171 42.34 -26.36 -3.95
N PHE A 172 41.67 -26.47 -2.80
CA PHE A 172 42.31 -26.63 -1.50
C PHE A 172 43.08 -27.96 -1.41
N ASP A 173 42.46 -29.08 -1.78
CA ASP A 173 43.09 -30.40 -1.80
C ASP A 173 44.28 -30.41 -2.77
N ALA A 174 44.16 -29.78 -3.94
CA ALA A 174 45.27 -29.65 -4.88
C ALA A 174 46.44 -28.84 -4.29
N ALA A 175 46.15 -27.70 -3.63
CA ALA A 175 47.15 -26.87 -2.99
C ALA A 175 47.84 -27.61 -1.83
N VAL A 176 47.07 -28.26 -0.95
CA VAL A 176 47.61 -29.05 0.17
C VAL A 176 48.47 -30.20 -0.35
N ASN A 177 48.00 -30.94 -1.35
CA ASN A 177 48.79 -32.01 -1.96
C ASN A 177 50.10 -31.51 -2.56
N ASN A 178 50.11 -30.35 -3.20
CA ASN A 178 51.34 -29.76 -3.74
C ASN A 178 52.28 -29.34 -2.61
N VAL A 179 51.79 -28.68 -1.57
CA VAL A 179 52.59 -28.30 -0.40
C VAL A 179 53.17 -29.54 0.29
N VAL A 180 52.36 -30.59 0.48
CA VAL A 180 52.79 -31.86 1.07
C VAL A 180 53.86 -32.52 0.18
N LYS A 181 53.69 -32.55 -1.14
CA LYS A 181 54.72 -33.06 -2.07
C LYS A 181 56.03 -32.28 -1.97
N GLU A 182 55.98 -30.96 -1.90
CA GLU A 182 57.18 -30.13 -1.73
C GLU A 182 57.84 -30.33 -0.36
N LYS A 183 57.05 -30.56 0.69
CA LYS A 183 57.58 -30.85 2.03
C LYS A 183 58.13 -32.27 2.18
N LEU A 184 57.55 -33.24 1.46
CA LEU A 184 57.99 -34.64 1.43
C LEU A 184 59.08 -34.89 0.38
N ARG A 185 59.40 -33.91 -0.49
CA ARG A 185 60.63 -33.94 -1.26
C ARG A 185 61.78 -34.00 -0.27
N GLN A 186 62.32 -35.19 -0.08
CA GLN A 186 63.67 -35.33 0.43
C GLN A 186 64.59 -34.64 -0.58
N ASP A 187 65.53 -33.85 -0.05
CA ASP A 187 66.68 -33.48 -0.85
C ASP A 187 67.30 -34.77 -1.40
N PRO A 188 67.69 -34.80 -2.70
CA PRO A 188 68.41 -35.94 -3.24
C PRO A 188 69.54 -36.25 -2.26
N PRO A 189 69.71 -37.52 -1.83
CA PRO A 189 70.79 -37.86 -0.92
C PRO A 189 72.06 -37.27 -1.52
N GLU A 190 72.71 -36.37 -0.76
CA GLU A 190 73.96 -35.73 -1.16
C GLU A 190 74.83 -36.88 -1.62
N THR A 191 75.11 -36.91 -2.93
CA THR A 191 75.64 -38.06 -3.66
C THR A 191 76.45 -38.88 -2.72
N GLY A 192 75.94 -40.06 -2.35
CA GLY A 192 76.66 -41.02 -1.54
C GLY A 192 77.98 -41.23 -2.24
N GLY A 193 78.98 -40.51 -1.78
CA GLY A 193 80.38 -40.74 -2.04
C GLY A 193 80.71 -42.02 -1.29
N SER A 194 80.06 -43.12 -1.69
CA SER A 194 80.65 -44.43 -1.68
C SER A 194 81.89 -44.27 -2.53
N LYS A 195 82.97 -43.81 -1.89
CA LYS A 195 84.34 -44.13 -2.25
C LYS A 195 84.38 -45.65 -2.22
N LEU A 196 83.90 -46.27 -3.29
CA LEU A 196 84.39 -47.56 -3.71
C LEU A 196 85.88 -47.31 -3.90
N ASN A 197 86.68 -47.72 -2.91
CA ASN A 197 88.11 -47.87 -3.09
C ASN A 197 88.27 -48.75 -4.33
N ILE A 198 88.63 -48.12 -5.46
CA ILE A 198 89.06 -48.79 -6.68
C ILE A 198 90.45 -49.36 -6.36
N SER A 199 90.50 -50.38 -5.52
CA SER A 199 91.65 -51.27 -5.39
C SER A 199 91.25 -52.60 -6.00
N SER A 200 91.84 -52.89 -7.16
CA SER A 200 91.68 -54.07 -8.01
C SER A 200 90.48 -54.08 -8.98
N HIS A 201 90.54 -53.25 -10.02
CA HIS A 201 89.80 -53.51 -11.25
C HIS A 201 90.51 -54.64 -12.02
N THR A 202 90.39 -55.90 -11.58
CA THR A 202 90.75 -57.02 -12.45
C THR A 202 89.72 -57.08 -13.55
N THR A 203 90.15 -56.84 -14.78
CA THR A 203 89.22 -56.90 -15.92
C THR A 203 88.75 -58.34 -16.13
N LYS A 204 87.54 -58.54 -16.67
CA LYS A 204 86.98 -59.88 -16.93
C LYS A 204 87.93 -60.76 -17.77
N ALA A 205 88.69 -60.12 -18.67
CA ALA A 205 89.75 -60.75 -19.45
C ALA A 205 90.93 -61.24 -18.60
N GLU A 206 91.30 -60.52 -17.54
CA GLU A 206 92.35 -60.87 -16.60
C GLU A 206 91.96 -62.06 -15.71
N MET A 207 90.71 -62.08 -15.23
CA MET A 207 90.17 -63.23 -14.49
C MET A 207 90.12 -64.50 -15.36
N ALA A 208 89.71 -64.37 -16.63
CA ALA A 208 89.68 -65.49 -17.57
C ALA A 208 91.08 -66.07 -17.84
N ARG A 209 92.13 -65.23 -17.89
CA ARG A 209 93.51 -65.70 -18.03
C ARG A 209 94.02 -66.39 -16.78
N LYS A 210 93.74 -65.84 -15.59
CA LYS A 210 94.18 -66.40 -14.31
C LYS A 210 93.56 -67.77 -14.02
N ASN A 211 92.32 -67.98 -14.44
CA ASN A 211 91.59 -69.23 -14.22
C ASN A 211 91.65 -70.20 -15.42
N ARG A 212 92.56 -69.98 -16.38
CA ARG A 212 92.74 -70.88 -17.52
C ARG A 212 93.56 -72.11 -17.08
N ILE A 213 92.90 -73.26 -16.99
CA ILE A 213 93.49 -74.53 -16.52
C ILE A 213 94.46 -75.15 -17.56
N ILE A 214 94.42 -74.70 -18.81
CA ILE A 214 95.27 -75.22 -19.89
C ILE A 214 96.09 -74.05 -20.45
N LYS A 215 97.42 -74.16 -20.41
CA LYS A 215 98.32 -73.11 -20.90
C LYS A 215 98.73 -73.34 -22.35
#